data_AF-A0A381FHB2-F1
#
_entry.id   AF-A0A381FHB2-F1
#
_cell.length_a   1.000
_cell.length_b   1.000
_cell.length_c   1.000
_cell.angle_alpha   90.00
_cell.angle_beta   90.00
_cell.angle_gamma   90.00
#
_symmetry.space_group_name_H-M   'P 1'
#
loop_
_entity.id
_entity.type
_entity.pdbx_description
1 polymer ?
#
loop_
_entity_poly.entity_id
_entity_poly.type
_entity_poly.pdbx_seq_one_letter_code
_entity_poly.pdbx_strand_id
1 'polypeptide(L)' 'MSISYYDFNNLSKESQIELVMAEGKIIDETIKNNLRFVVYELSSFSVEIVYNIDSNKIAGLSAFPGNGVHGK' A
#
# COMPACT_ATOMS: atom_id res chain seq x y z
N MET A 1 -16.24 1.13 -1.51
CA MET A 1 -16.75 -0.23 -1.22
C MET A 1 -15.85 -0.80 -0.12
N SER A 2 -16.36 -1.47 0.92
CA SER A 2 -15.45 -1.97 1.97
C SER A 2 -14.97 -3.38 1.63
N ILE A 3 -13.73 -3.51 1.17
CA ILE A 3 -13.08 -4.81 0.92
C ILE A 3 -12.45 -5.33 2.22
N SER A 4 -12.50 -6.63 2.45
CA SER A 4 -11.78 -7.24 3.57
C SER A 4 -10.30 -7.47 3.22
N TYR A 5 -9.43 -7.56 4.22
CA TYR A 5 -8.02 -7.90 4.02
C TYR A 5 -7.84 -9.23 3.25
N TYR A 6 -8.67 -10.23 3.51
CA TYR A 6 -8.59 -11.53 2.84
C TYR A 6 -9.02 -11.46 1.38
N ASP A 7 -10.12 -10.75 1.10
CA ASP A 7 -10.58 -10.55 -0.28
C ASP A 7 -9.55 -9.75 -1.08
N PHE A 8 -8.96 -8.72 -0.46
CA PHE A 8 -7.88 -7.94 -1.06
C PHE A 8 -6.69 -8.81 -1.47
N ASN A 9 -6.21 -9.67 -0.57
CA ASN A 9 -5.09 -10.56 -0.87
C ASN A 9 -5.39 -11.61 -1.94
N ASN A 10 -6.67 -11.90 -2.20
CA ASN A 10 -7.10 -12.80 -3.28
C ASN A 10 -7.22 -12.11 -4.65
N LEU A 11 -7.13 -10.77 -4.70
CA LEU A 11 -7.10 -10.04 -5.97
C LEU A 11 -5.77 -10.24 -6.70
N SER A 12 -5.78 -10.02 -8.01
CA SER A 12 -4.54 -9.90 -8.78
C SER A 12 -3.74 -8.68 -8.30
N LYS A 13 -2.41 -8.69 -8.49
CA LYS A 13 -1.56 -7.57 -8.10
C LYS A 13 -1.99 -6.26 -8.77
N GLU A 14 -2.40 -6.31 -10.03
CA GLU A 14 -2.89 -5.15 -10.78
C GLU A 14 -4.15 -4.58 -10.11
N SER A 15 -5.14 -5.43 -9.83
CA SER A 15 -6.37 -5.00 -9.16
C SER A 15 -6.14 -4.50 -7.73
N GLN A 16 -5.18 -5.07 -7.00
CA GLN A 16 -4.76 -4.56 -5.68
C GLN A 16 -4.21 -3.13 -5.79
N ILE A 17 -3.31 -2.88 -6.75
CA ILE A 17 -2.72 -1.57 -6.99
C ILE A 17 -3.81 -0.57 -7.40
N GLU A 18 -4.65 -0.92 -8.38
CA GLU A 18 -5.74 -0.05 -8.84
C GLU A 18 -6.68 0.34 -7.71
N LEU A 19 -7.05 -0.62 -6.86
CA LEU A 19 -7.93 -0.38 -5.72
C LEU A 19 -7.28 0.55 -4.68
N VAL A 20 -6.00 0.35 -4.36
CA VAL A 20 -5.27 1.22 -3.43
C VAL A 20 -5.13 2.63 -4.01
N MET A 21 -4.85 2.77 -5.32
CA MET A 21 -4.77 4.08 -5.97
C MET A 21 -6.13 4.79 -6.01
N ALA A 22 -7.23 4.05 -6.15
CA ALA A 22 -8.58 4.60 -6.27
C ALA A 22 -9.22 4.95 -4.91
N GLU A 23 -9.05 4.10 -3.90
CA GLU A 23 -9.75 4.22 -2.61
C GLU A 23 -8.81 4.43 -1.40
N GLY A 24 -7.51 4.17 -1.55
CA GLY A 24 -6.54 4.28 -0.46
C GLY A 24 -6.22 5.73 -0.08
N LYS A 25 -6.04 5.97 1.22
CA LYS A 25 -5.60 7.27 1.74
C LYS A 25 -4.17 7.16 2.23
N ILE A 26 -3.28 8.02 1.74
CA ILE A 26 -1.90 8.05 2.23
C ILE A 26 -1.90 8.46 3.71
N ILE A 27 -1.30 7.63 4.56
CA ILE A 27 -1.14 7.89 5.99
C ILE A 27 0.33 8.06 6.40
N ASP A 28 1.25 7.51 5.63
CA ASP A 28 2.69 7.68 5.82
C ASP A 28 3.43 7.62 4.48
N GLU A 29 4.54 8.34 4.40
CA GLU A 29 5.44 8.31 3.25
C GLU A 29 6.88 8.51 3.70
N THR A 30 7.77 7.59 3.29
CA THR A 30 9.19 7.66 3.60
C THR A 30 10.02 7.35 2.36
N ILE A 31 11.16 8.04 2.19
CA ILE A 31 12.12 7.78 1.11
C ILE A 31 13.41 7.24 1.71
N LYS A 32 13.88 6.10 1.21
CA LYS A 32 15.13 5.47 1.66
C LYS A 32 15.81 4.74 0.51
N ASN A 33 17.11 4.98 0.33
CA ASN A 33 17.95 4.27 -0.66
C ASN A 33 17.32 4.20 -2.06
N ASN A 34 16.81 5.33 -2.55
CA ASN A 34 16.16 5.46 -3.87
C ASN A 34 14.85 4.66 -4.07
N LEU A 35 14.26 4.24 -2.96
CA LEU A 35 12.94 3.67 -2.88
C LEU A 35 12.02 4.63 -2.11
N ARG A 36 10.81 4.82 -2.61
CA ARG A 36 9.74 5.56 -1.94
C ARG A 36 8.73 4.55 -1.40
N PHE A 37 8.54 4.54 -0.10
CA PHE A 37 7.59 3.71 0.62
C PHE A 37 6.38 4.57 0.94
N VAL A 38 5.21 4.20 0.43
CA VAL A 38 3.96 4.93 0.67
C VAL A 38 2.97 3.96 1.32
N VAL A 39 2.50 4.31 2.52
CA VAL A 39 1.52 3.53 3.26
C VAL A 39 0.15 4.15 3.08
N TYR A 40 -0.79 3.33 2.62
CA TYR A 40 -2.17 3.68 2.39
C TYR A 40 -3.06 3.00 3.43
N GLU A 41 -3.96 3.75 4.05
CA GLU A 41 -5.11 3.20 4.77
C GLU A 41 -6.19 2.82 3.74
N LEU A 42 -6.63 1.56 3.78
CA LEU A 42 -7.69 1.03 2.93
C LEU A 42 -8.69 0.23 3.79
N SER A 43 -9.92 0.74 3.90
CA SER A 43 -10.97 0.16 4.76
C SER A 43 -10.54 -0.01 6.22
N SER A 44 -10.10 -1.22 6.62
CA SER A 44 -9.71 -1.56 8.00
C SER A 44 -8.31 -2.14 8.12
N PHE A 45 -7.49 -1.97 7.08
CA PHE A 45 -6.11 -2.43 7.00
C PHE A 45 -5.24 -1.42 6.27
N SER A 46 -3.93 -1.67 6.26
CA SER A 46 -2.97 -0.81 5.58
C SER A 46 -2.30 -1.56 4.43
N VAL A 47 -1.92 -0.81 3.40
CA VAL A 47 -1.16 -1.33 2.25
C VAL A 47 0.04 -0.43 2.01
N GLU A 48 1.23 -1.01 2.00
CA GLU A 48 2.45 -0.35 1.58
C GLU A 48 2.70 -0.63 0.10
N ILE A 49 2.97 0.43 -0.67
CA ILE A 49 3.47 0.34 -2.03
C ILE A 49 4.85 0.98 -2.06
N VAL A 50 5.81 0.20 -2.57
CA VAL A 50 7.20 0.62 -2.72
C VAL A 50 7.43 0.98 -4.19
N TYR A 51 7.90 2.19 -4.44
CA TYR A 51 8.26 2.68 -5.76
C TYR A 51 9.77 2.79 -5.87
N ASN A 52 10.32 2.33 -6.98
CA ASN A 52 11.69 2.68 -7.37
C ASN A 52 11.68 4.07 -8.03
N ILE A 53 12.43 5.01 -7.47
CA ILE A 53 12.42 6.41 -7.89
C ILE A 53 13.06 6.58 -9.28
N ASP A 54 14.17 5.89 -9.56
CA ASP A 54 14.87 6.00 -10.85
C ASP A 54 14.01 5.55 -12.04
N SER A 55 13.29 4.45 -11.88
CA SER A 55 12.48 3.85 -12.93
C SER A 55 11.02 4.29 -12.88
N ASN A 56 10.61 4.97 -11.81
CA ASN A 56 9.22 5.33 -11.50
C ASN A 56 8.26 4.13 -11.58
N LYS A 57 8.74 2.94 -11.20
CA LYS A 57 7.98 1.68 -11.22
C LYS A 57 7.70 1.19 -9.81
N ILE A 58 6.60 0.46 -9.66
CA ILE A 58 6.31 -0.26 -8.41
C ILE A 58 7.32 -1.40 -8.26
N ALA A 59 8.10 -1.33 -7.20
CA ALA A 59 9.08 -2.33 -6.80
C ALA A 59 8.49 -3.38 -5.84
N GLY A 60 7.43 -3.02 -5.10
CA GLY A 60 6.81 -3.92 -4.13
C GLY A 60 5.42 -3.47 -3.71
N LEU A 61 4.64 -4.42 -3.22
CA LEU A 61 3.34 -4.21 -2.60
C LEU A 61 3.20 -5.18 -1.43
N SER A 62 2.71 -4.71 -0.30
CA SER A 62 2.45 -5.53 0.89
C SER A 62 1.27 -4.99 1.67
N ALA A 63 0.30 -5.85 1.99
CA ALA A 63 -0.82 -5.51 2.86
C ALA A 63 -0.58 -6.09 4.26
N PHE A 64 -1.03 -5.38 5.30
CA PHE A 64 -0.94 -5.87 6.67
C PHE A 64 -2.18 -5.46 7.48
N PRO A 65 -2.66 -6.34 8.38
CA PRO A 65 -3.81 -6.05 9.22
C PRO A 65 -3.49 -4.95 10.24
N GLY A 66 -4.44 -4.04 10.43
CA GLY A 66 -4.34 -2.92 11.37
C GLY A 66 -3.86 -1.61 10.72
N ASN A 67 -4.16 -0.50 11.39
CA ASN A 67 -3.60 0.80 11.06
C ASN A 67 -2.17 0.79 11.58
N GLY A 68 -1.20 0.72 10.67
CA GLY A 68 0.22 0.64 11.00
C GLY A 68 0.71 1.87 11.75
N VAL A 69 0.39 1.98 13.03
CA VAL A 69 1.14 2.81 13.97
C VAL A 69 2.40 2.01 14.28
N HIS A 70 3.38 2.07 13.38
CA HIS A 70 4.75 1.79 13.79
C HIS A 70 5.06 2.82 14.89
N GLY A 71 5.37 2.30 16.08
CA GLY A 71 5.44 3.08 17.31
C GLY A 71 6.36 4.29 17.21
N LYS A 72 6.05 5.27 18.07
CA LYS A 72 6.89 6.42 18.37
C LYS A 72 8.35 6.07 18.62
#